data_AF-A0AA90PM99-F1
#
_entry.id   AF-A0AA90PM99-F1
#
_cell.length_a   1.000
_cell.length_b   1.000
_cell.length_c   1.000
_cell.angle_alpha   90.00
_cell.angle_beta   90.00
_cell.angle_gamma   90.00
#
_symmetry.space_group_name_H-M   'P 1'
#
loop_
_entity.id
_entity.type
_entity.pdbx_description
1 polymer ?
#
loop_
_entity_poly.entity_id
_entity_poly.type
_entity_poly.pdbx_seq_one_letter_code
_entity_poly.pdbx_strand_id
1 'polypeptide(L)' 'MRWICILLTLLCFSGCIEYQKVLVPTSCDVPKRDKPSQSGDLLKDLRAILIYSEFIEQDLEFCRGRKPP' A
#
# COMPACT_ATOMS: atom_id res chain seq x y z
N MET A 1 -1.13 6.25 51.77
CA MET A 1 0.16 6.46 51.07
C MET A 1 0.56 5.25 50.22
N ARG A 2 0.89 4.08 50.79
CA ARG A 2 1.39 2.91 50.03
C ARG A 2 0.46 2.39 48.93
N TRP A 3 -0.85 2.35 49.19
CA TRP A 3 -1.87 1.88 48.25
C TRP A 3 -2.07 2.82 47.06
N ILE A 4 -1.85 4.13 47.27
CA ILE A 4 -1.95 5.14 46.23
C ILE A 4 -0.80 4.96 45.22
N CYS A 5 0.41 4.68 45.71
CA CYS A 5 1.56 4.40 44.85
C CYS A 5 1.38 3.11 44.02
N ILE A 6 0.73 2.09 44.57
CA ILE A 6 0.45 0.83 43.88
C ILE A 6 -0.61 1.03 42.78
N LEU A 7 -1.67 1.78 43.06
CA LEU A 7 -2.69 2.11 42.05
C LEU A 7 -2.12 2.98 40.92
N LEU A 8 -1.27 3.94 41.26
CA LEU A 8 -0.64 4.83 40.28
C LEU A 8 0.30 4.08 39.34
N THR A 9 1.04 3.09 39.87
CA THR A 9 1.92 2.25 39.05
C THR A 9 1.13 1.33 38.13
N LEU A 10 0.04 0.69 38.59
CA LEU A 10 -0.81 -0.11 37.70
C LEU A 10 -1.38 0.70 36.52
N LEU A 11 -1.78 1.95 36.76
CA LEU A 11 -2.35 2.83 35.74
C LEU A 11 -1.31 3.28 34.69
N CYS A 12 -0.04 3.42 35.09
CA CYS A 12 1.04 3.75 34.15
C CYS A 12 1.46 2.57 33.27
N PHE A 13 1.25 1.32 33.71
CA PHE A 13 1.62 0.12 32.96
C PHE A 13 0.50 -0.39 32.03
N SER A 14 -0.68 0.23 32.02
CA SER A 14 -1.71 -0.07 31.02
C SER A 14 -1.40 0.65 29.70
N GLY A 15 -0.62 -0.01 28.84
CA GLY A 15 -0.41 0.44 27.46
C GLY A 15 -1.69 0.31 26.63
N CYS A 16 -1.95 1.29 25.76
CA CYS A 16 -3.05 1.21 24.80
C CYS A 16 -2.61 0.34 23.60
N ILE A 17 -3.36 -0.71 23.29
CA ILE A 17 -3.14 -1.53 22.09
C ILE A 17 -3.93 -0.89 20.95
N GLU A 18 -3.24 -0.18 20.07
CA GLU A 18 -3.86 0.44 18.90
C GLU A 18 -3.75 -0.51 17.70
N TYR A 19 -4.89 -1.09 17.29
CA TYR A 19 -4.94 -1.93 16.11
C TYR A 19 -4.96 -1.07 14.85
N GLN A 20 -3.81 -0.97 14.17
CA GLN A 20 -3.74 -0.31 12.88
C GLN A 20 -4.33 -1.21 11.80
N LYS A 21 -5.42 -0.77 11.16
CA LYS A 21 -5.94 -1.42 9.95
C LYS A 21 -4.95 -1.17 8.82
N VAL A 22 -4.10 -2.15 8.53
CA VAL A 22 -3.25 -2.14 7.34
C VAL A 22 -3.97 -2.88 6.21
N LEU A 23 -3.96 -2.30 5.01
CA LEU A 23 -4.48 -2.97 3.82
C LEU A 23 -3.50 -4.09 3.45
N VAL A 24 -3.94 -5.34 3.58
CA VAL A 24 -3.17 -6.49 3.11
C VAL A 24 -3.32 -6.53 1.59
N PRO A 25 -2.22 -6.58 0.81
CA PRO A 25 -2.32 -6.74 -0.63
C PRO A 25 -3.01 -8.07 -0.93
N THR A 26 -4.21 -8.00 -1.51
CA THR A 26 -4.93 -9.18 -1.99
C THR A 26 -4.19 -9.76 -3.18
N SER A 27 -4.05 -11.08 -3.23
CA SER A 27 -3.47 -11.76 -4.39
C SER A 27 -4.28 -11.36 -5.64
N CYS A 28 -3.59 -10.81 -6.63
CA CYS A 28 -4.19 -10.44 -7.90
C CYS A 28 -3.53 -11.30 -8.98
N ASP A 29 -4.33 -12.06 -9.73
CA ASP A 29 -3.87 -12.98 -10.78
C ASP A 29 -3.43 -12.27 -12.07
N VAL A 30 -2.80 -11.10 -11.94
CA VAL A 30 -2.33 -10.30 -13.06
C VAL A 30 -0.81 -10.42 -13.14
N PRO A 31 -0.25 -10.77 -14.32
CA PRO A 31 1.19 -10.87 -14.46
C PRO A 31 1.84 -9.51 -14.20
N LYS A 32 2.94 -9.52 -13.44
CA LYS A 32 3.72 -8.32 -13.17
C LYS A 32 4.27 -7.78 -14.50
N ARG A 33 3.98 -6.51 -14.80
CA ARG A 33 4.55 -5.84 -15.98
C ARG A 33 6.00 -5.42 -15.74
N ASP A 34 6.80 -5.52 -16.79
CA ASP A 34 8.17 -5.04 -16.78
C ASP A 34 8.21 -3.52 -16.84
N LYS A 35 8.97 -2.92 -15.94
CA LYS A 35 9.17 -1.48 -15.90
C LYS A 35 9.93 -1.05 -17.17
N PRO A 36 9.50 0.01 -17.87
CA PRO A 36 10.21 0.50 -19.05
C PRO A 36 11.64 0.92 -18.69
N SER A 37 12.59 0.49 -19.52
CA SER A 37 14.00 0.89 -19.42
C SER A 37 14.21 2.27 -20.03
N GLN A 38 15.10 3.07 -19.43
CA GLN A 38 15.48 4.37 -19.99
C GLN A 38 16.28 4.18 -21.27
N SER A 39 15.80 4.77 -22.37
CA SER A 39 16.41 4.72 -23.69
C SER A 39 17.35 5.90 -23.97
N GLY A 40 17.31 6.94 -23.14
CA GLY A 40 18.11 8.17 -23.28
C GLY A 40 17.48 9.21 -24.22
N ASP A 41 16.38 8.85 -24.88
CA ASP A 41 15.55 9.75 -25.67
C ASP A 41 14.28 10.10 -24.88
N LEU A 42 14.19 11.35 -24.45
CA LEU A 42 13.15 11.83 -23.55
C LEU A 42 11.74 11.57 -24.09
N LEU A 43 11.51 11.73 -25.40
CA LEU A 43 10.17 11.51 -25.96
C LEU A 43 9.80 10.03 -25.99
N LYS A 44 10.77 9.15 -26.26
CA LYS A 44 10.54 7.70 -26.21
C LYS A 44 10.32 7.21 -24.78
N ASP A 45 11.08 7.74 -23.83
CA ASP A 45 10.96 7.39 -22.41
C ASP A 45 9.61 7.85 -21.85
N LEU A 46 9.17 9.08 -22.15
CA LEU A 46 7.84 9.57 -21.78
C LEU A 46 6.73 8.69 -22.35
N ARG A 47 6.82 8.33 -23.64
CA ARG A 47 5.84 7.47 -24.28
C ARG A 47 5.77 6.09 -23.62
N ALA A 48 6.92 5.49 -23.32
CA ALA A 48 7.00 4.19 -22.66
C ALA A 48 6.41 4.24 -21.24
N ILE A 49 6.66 5.32 -20.50
CA ILE A 49 6.10 5.53 -19.17
C ILE A 49 4.57 5.69 -19.23
N LEU A 50 4.05 6.46 -20.18
CA LEU A 50 2.60 6.69 -20.32
C LEU A 50 1.86 5.38 -20.64
N ILE A 51 2.38 4.60 -21.58
CA ILE A 51 1.82 3.28 -21.92
C ILE A 51 1.86 2.37 -20.69
N TYR A 52 2.99 2.33 -19.98
CA TYR A 52 3.12 1.54 -18.76
C TYR A 52 2.10 1.97 -17.69
N SER A 53 1.85 3.26 -17.51
CA SER A 53 0.86 3.74 -16.52
C SER A 53 -0.58 3.36 -16.87
N GLU A 54 -1.00 3.49 -18.13
CA GLU A 54 -2.36 3.13 -18.58
C GLU A 54 -2.65 1.65 -18.30
N PHE A 55 -1.67 0.82 -18.63
CA PHE A 55 -1.68 -0.58 -18.34
C PHE A 55 -1.82 -0.85 -16.83
N ILE A 56 -1.01 -0.21 -15.98
CA ILE A 56 -1.08 -0.41 -14.52
C ILE A 56 -2.45 0.02 -13.97
N GLU A 57 -3.05 1.08 -14.50
CA GLU A 57 -4.40 1.49 -14.13
C GLU A 57 -5.43 0.39 -14.44
N GLN A 58 -5.38 -0.19 -15.64
CA GLN A 58 -6.25 -1.29 -16.04
C GLN A 58 -6.11 -2.51 -15.12
N ASP A 59 -4.89 -2.89 -14.76
CA ASP A 59 -4.64 -4.00 -13.83
C ASP A 59 -5.20 -3.70 -12.44
N LEU A 60 -5.02 -2.47 -11.96
CA LEU A 60 -5.55 -2.05 -10.66
C LEU A 60 -7.06 -2.05 -10.62
N GLU A 61 -7.75 -1.70 -11.71
CA GLU A 61 -9.21 -1.80 -11.79
C GLU A 61 -9.66 -3.26 -11.64
N PHE A 62 -9.02 -4.17 -12.37
CA PHE A 62 -9.27 -5.60 -12.24
C PHE A 62 -9.00 -6.10 -10.80
N CYS A 63 -7.84 -5.76 -10.23
CA CYS A 63 -7.46 -6.19 -8.88
C CYS A 63 -8.39 -5.66 -7.79
N ARG A 64 -9.00 -4.49 -8.02
CA ARG A 64 -9.96 -3.89 -7.08
C ARG A 64 -11.38 -4.45 -7.24
N GLY A 65 -11.60 -5.38 -8.16
CA GLY A 65 -12.92 -5.92 -8.46
C GLY A 65 -13.85 -4.88 -9.08
N ARG A 66 -13.31 -3.76 -9.60
CA ARG A 66 -14.10 -2.84 -10.41
C ARG A 66 -14.25 -3.49 -11.78
N LYS A 67 -15.47 -3.85 -12.15
CA LYS A 67 -15.77 -4.40 -13.47
C LYS A 67 -15.31 -3.39 -14.53
N PRO A 68 -14.43 -3.74 -15.48
CA PRO A 68 -14.14 -2.87 -16.62
C PRO A 68 -15.45 -2.66 -17.41
N PRO A 69 -15.63 -1.49 -18.07
CA PRO A 69 -16.77 -1.28 -18.96
C PRO A 69 -16.81 -2.32 -20.09
#